data_AF-I7GLT2-F1
#
_entry.id   AF-I7GLT2-F1
#
_cell.length_a   1.000
_cell.length_b   1.000
_cell.length_c   1.000
_cell.angle_alpha   90.00
_cell.angle_beta   90.00
_cell.angle_gamma   90.00
#
_symmetry.space_group_name_H-M   'P 1'
#
loop_
_entity.id
_entity.type
_entity.pdbx_description
1 polymer ?
#
loop_
_entity_poly.entity_id
_entity_poly.type
_entity_poly.pdbx_seq_one_letter_code
_entity_poly.pdbx_strand_id
1 'polypeptide(L)'
;MKGGLSNVWFDRFKISNDCPEHLESIDVMCQVLTDLIDEEVKSGIKKNRILIGGFSMGGCMAMHLAYRNHQDVAGVFALSSFLNKASAVYQALQKNNDVLPELFQCHGTADELVLHSWAEETNAMLKSLGVTTKFHSFPDVYHELSKPELDKLKLWILTKLPREMEKQQ
;
A
#
# COMPACT_ATOMS: atom_id res chain seq x y z
N MET A 1 -7.82 -21.12 -22.51
CA MET A 1 -8.44 -19.81 -22.80
C MET A 1 -7.31 -18.80 -22.91
N LYS A 2 -7.22 -18.04 -24.01
CA LYS A 2 -6.30 -16.88 -24.05
C LYS A 2 -6.97 -15.78 -23.22
N GLY A 3 -6.31 -15.34 -22.15
CA GLY A 3 -6.83 -14.27 -21.29
C GLY A 3 -7.08 -12.98 -22.07
N GLY A 4 -7.97 -12.13 -21.57
CA GLY A 4 -8.21 -10.79 -22.14
C GLY A 4 -7.07 -9.82 -21.83
N LEU A 5 -6.95 -8.75 -22.62
CA LEU A 5 -6.10 -7.61 -22.28
C LEU A 5 -6.57 -7.01 -20.95
N SER A 6 -5.63 -6.81 -20.03
CA SER A 6 -5.87 -6.19 -18.72
C SER A 6 -4.78 -5.17 -18.46
N ASN A 7 -5.14 -4.07 -17.79
CA ASN A 7 -4.18 -3.10 -17.29
C ASN A 7 -3.77 -3.54 -15.88
N VAL A 8 -2.51 -3.91 -15.72
CA VAL A 8 -1.94 -4.39 -14.46
C VAL A 8 -0.69 -3.57 -14.12
N TRP A 9 -0.44 -3.37 -12.83
CA TRP A 9 0.78 -2.72 -12.35
C TRP A 9 2.00 -3.62 -12.52
N PHE A 10 1.83 -4.91 -12.26
CA PHE A 10 2.89 -5.92 -12.30
C PHE A 10 2.28 -7.31 -12.52
N ASP A 11 3.11 -8.28 -12.86
CA ASP A 11 2.66 -9.65 -13.14
C ASP A 11 2.51 -10.51 -11.86
N ARG A 12 1.69 -11.54 -11.91
CA ARG A 12 1.53 -12.52 -10.84
C ARG A 12 1.54 -13.93 -11.42
N PHE A 13 2.41 -14.79 -10.90
CA PHE A 13 2.39 -16.22 -11.27
C PHE A 13 1.07 -16.89 -10.90
N LYS A 14 0.51 -16.54 -9.74
CA LYS A 14 -0.75 -17.07 -9.20
C LYS A 14 -1.43 -16.02 -8.31
N ILE A 15 -2.74 -16.12 -8.16
CA ILE A 15 -3.49 -15.40 -7.12
C ILE A 15 -3.38 -16.19 -5.81
N SER A 16 -2.27 -15.98 -5.11
CA SER A 16 -1.97 -16.58 -3.80
C SER A 16 -0.87 -15.76 -3.11
N ASN A 17 -0.86 -15.74 -1.78
CA ASN A 17 0.27 -15.23 -1.01
C ASN A 17 1.41 -16.25 -0.87
N ASP A 18 1.13 -17.54 -1.12
CA ASP A 18 2.08 -18.65 -1.04
C ASP A 18 2.70 -18.97 -2.41
N CYS A 19 3.15 -17.92 -3.08
CA CYS A 19 4.03 -18.00 -4.24
C CYS A 19 4.99 -16.81 -4.23
N PRO A 20 6.13 -16.89 -4.94
CA PRO A 20 7.00 -15.73 -5.12
C PRO A 20 6.25 -14.58 -5.83
N GLU A 21 6.60 -13.35 -5.49
CA GLU A 21 6.18 -12.19 -6.27
C GLU A 21 6.99 -12.08 -7.57
N HIS A 22 6.42 -11.47 -8.61
CA HIS A 22 7.14 -11.23 -9.87
C HIS A 22 7.98 -9.94 -9.76
N LEU A 23 9.08 -10.03 -9.00
CA LEU A 23 9.86 -8.87 -8.55
C LEU A 23 10.38 -7.99 -9.71
N GLU A 24 10.77 -8.59 -10.83
CA GLU A 24 11.24 -7.82 -12.01
C GLU A 24 10.17 -6.83 -12.51
N SER A 25 8.92 -7.28 -12.65
CA SER A 25 7.83 -6.39 -13.08
C SER A 25 7.44 -5.37 -12.03
N ILE A 26 7.57 -5.72 -10.75
CA ILE A 26 7.33 -4.81 -9.63
C ILE A 26 8.39 -3.70 -9.63
N ASP A 27 9.66 -4.04 -9.85
CA ASP A 27 10.77 -3.09 -9.84
C ASP A 27 10.69 -2.12 -11.03
N VAL A 28 10.30 -2.61 -12.21
CA VAL A 28 9.98 -1.75 -13.37
C VAL A 28 8.90 -0.73 -13.00
N MET A 29 7.80 -1.18 -12.38
CA MET A 29 6.72 -0.27 -12.00
C MET A 29 7.10 0.66 -10.84
N CYS A 30 7.94 0.21 -9.90
CA CYS A 30 8.52 1.08 -8.87
C CYS A 30 9.30 2.24 -9.49
N GLN A 31 10.07 2.00 -10.57
CA GLN A 31 10.79 3.08 -11.25
C GLN A 31 9.82 4.06 -11.92
N VAL A 32 8.84 3.55 -12.68
CA VAL A 32 7.82 4.40 -13.35
C VAL A 32 7.07 5.27 -12.35
N LEU A 33 6.67 4.71 -11.20
CA LEU A 33 5.97 5.47 -10.16
C LEU A 33 6.91 6.38 -9.34
N THR A 34 8.20 6.06 -9.28
CA THR A 34 9.20 6.96 -8.69
C THR A 34 9.33 8.22 -9.53
N ASP A 35 9.36 8.10 -10.85
CA ASP A 35 9.41 9.27 -11.75
C ASP A 35 8.19 10.18 -11.53
N LEU A 36 6.99 9.60 -11.34
CA LEU A 36 5.77 10.36 -11.00
C LEU A 36 5.88 11.08 -9.64
N ILE A 37 6.43 10.42 -8.62
CA ILE A 37 6.66 11.06 -7.31
C ILE A 37 7.67 12.20 -7.45
N ASP A 38 8.73 12.01 -8.23
CA ASP A 38 9.77 13.03 -8.43
C ASP A 38 9.23 14.24 -9.21
N GLU A 39 8.27 14.04 -10.11
CA GLU A 39 7.52 15.13 -10.76
C GLU A 39 6.70 15.96 -9.76
N GLU A 40 6.00 15.32 -8.82
CA GLU A 40 5.28 16.02 -7.74
C GLU A 40 6.24 16.76 -6.79
N VAL A 41 7.40 16.16 -6.50
CA VAL A 41 8.43 16.83 -5.71
C VAL A 41 8.96 18.07 -6.45
N LYS A 42 9.20 17.94 -7.76
CA LYS A 42 9.64 19.05 -8.61
C LYS A 42 8.56 20.15 -8.74
N SER A 43 7.28 19.80 -8.65
CA SER A 43 6.17 20.76 -8.63
C SER A 43 6.05 21.53 -7.30
N GLY A 44 6.80 21.11 -6.26
CA GLY A 44 6.91 21.78 -4.97
C GLY A 44 6.29 21.02 -3.80
N ILE A 45 5.77 19.81 -4.02
CA ILE A 45 5.18 18.98 -2.96
C ILE A 45 6.27 18.15 -2.27
N LYS A 46 6.56 18.46 -1.00
CA LYS A 46 7.52 17.66 -0.21
C LYS A 46 7.06 16.20 -0.09
N LYS A 47 7.97 15.23 -0.07
CA LYS A 47 7.63 13.80 0.09
C LYS A 47 6.79 13.50 1.33
N ASN A 48 7.06 14.16 2.46
CA ASN A 48 6.24 14.07 3.67
C ASN A 48 4.84 14.72 3.56
N ARG A 49 4.46 15.21 2.39
CA ARG A 49 3.12 15.68 2.00
C ARG A 49 2.48 14.81 0.91
N ILE A 50 3.11 13.69 0.55
CA ILE A 50 2.61 12.71 -0.41
C ILE A 50 2.12 11.48 0.35
N LEU A 51 0.92 11.02 0.05
CA LEU A 51 0.40 9.71 0.47
C LEU A 51 0.33 8.80 -0.74
N ILE A 52 0.72 7.54 -0.56
CA ILE A 52 0.67 6.53 -1.62
C ILE A 52 -0.30 5.44 -1.18
N GLY A 53 -1.18 5.00 -2.08
CA GLY A 53 -2.04 3.88 -1.78
C GLY A 53 -2.85 3.40 -2.95
N GLY A 54 -3.57 2.30 -2.75
CA GLY A 54 -4.40 1.72 -3.80
C GLY A 54 -5.26 0.57 -3.33
N PHE A 55 -6.07 0.08 -4.27
CA PHE A 55 -6.95 -1.07 -4.12
C PHE A 55 -6.32 -2.31 -4.75
N SER A 56 -6.43 -3.46 -4.07
CA SER A 56 -5.96 -4.77 -4.53
C SER A 56 -4.50 -4.75 -5.00
N MET A 57 -4.24 -4.95 -6.29
CA MET A 57 -2.90 -4.86 -6.86
C MET A 57 -2.23 -3.50 -6.60
N GLY A 58 -2.99 -2.41 -6.61
CA GLY A 58 -2.47 -1.07 -6.35
C GLY A 58 -2.03 -0.86 -4.89
N GLY A 59 -2.69 -1.49 -3.92
CA GLY A 59 -2.26 -1.42 -2.52
C GLY A 59 -0.98 -2.23 -2.28
N CYS A 60 -0.83 -3.38 -2.95
CA CYS A 60 0.45 -4.10 -3.00
C CYS A 60 1.56 -3.21 -3.59
N MET A 61 1.31 -2.59 -4.75
CA MET A 61 2.27 -1.68 -5.40
C MET A 61 2.67 -0.51 -4.50
N ALA A 62 1.70 0.08 -3.79
CA ALA A 62 1.95 1.17 -2.85
C ALA A 62 2.86 0.75 -1.68
N MET A 63 2.65 -0.45 -1.11
CA MET A 63 3.53 -0.99 -0.07
C MET A 63 4.94 -1.24 -0.58
N HIS A 64 5.10 -1.78 -1.80
CA HIS A 64 6.42 -1.92 -2.43
C HIS A 64 7.12 -0.58 -2.59
N LEU A 65 6.43 0.40 -3.16
CA LEU A 65 7.01 1.71 -3.45
C LEU A 65 7.43 2.45 -2.18
N ALA A 66 6.56 2.51 -1.17
CA ALA A 66 6.84 3.22 0.07
C ALA A 66 7.90 2.52 0.92
N TYR A 67 7.74 1.22 1.22
CA TYR A 67 8.61 0.55 2.19
C TYR A 67 9.97 0.15 1.64
N ARG A 68 10.16 0.14 0.31
CA ARG A 68 11.46 -0.16 -0.32
C ARG A 68 12.16 1.09 -0.87
N ASN A 69 11.42 2.07 -1.39
CA ASN A 69 12.01 3.17 -2.17
C ASN A 69 11.74 4.58 -1.58
N HIS A 70 10.59 4.79 -0.93
CA HIS A 70 10.15 6.13 -0.48
C HIS A 70 9.60 6.09 0.95
N GLN A 71 10.46 5.80 1.92
CA GLN A 71 10.06 5.66 3.33
C GLN A 71 9.79 7.00 4.03
N ASP A 72 10.05 8.13 3.35
CA ASP A 72 9.83 9.49 3.83
C ASP A 72 8.48 10.08 3.39
N VAL A 73 7.60 9.28 2.79
CA VAL A 73 6.22 9.65 2.47
C VAL A 73 5.38 9.80 3.73
N ALA A 74 4.27 10.54 3.65
CA ALA A 74 3.42 10.83 4.80
C ALA A 74 2.75 9.59 5.41
N GLY A 75 2.61 8.52 4.63
CA GLY A 75 1.85 7.32 4.98
C GLY A 75 1.49 6.49 3.75
N VAL A 76 1.02 5.27 4.01
CA VAL A 76 0.60 4.29 3.00
C VAL A 76 -0.82 3.84 3.29
N PHE A 77 -1.64 3.65 2.26
CA PHE A 77 -2.91 2.94 2.43
C PHE A 77 -3.07 1.78 1.45
N ALA A 78 -3.69 0.69 1.92
CA ALA A 78 -3.91 -0.51 1.13
C ALA A 78 -5.33 -1.06 1.39
N LEU A 79 -6.14 -1.11 0.34
CA LEU A 79 -7.53 -1.58 0.41
C LEU A 79 -7.61 -2.94 -0.28
N SER A 80 -8.16 -3.96 0.38
CA SER A 80 -8.32 -5.32 -0.15
C SER A 80 -7.03 -5.91 -0.76
N SER A 81 -5.90 -5.74 -0.06
CA SER A 81 -4.54 -5.99 -0.60
C SER A 81 -3.72 -6.92 0.30
N PHE A 82 -2.69 -7.55 -0.27
CA PHE A 82 -1.75 -8.43 0.44
C PHE A 82 -0.34 -8.37 -0.15
N LEU A 83 0.65 -8.81 0.62
CA LEU A 83 2.02 -9.10 0.19
C LEU A 83 2.27 -10.61 0.17
N ASN A 84 3.16 -11.05 -0.71
CA ASN A 84 3.58 -12.45 -0.79
C ASN A 84 4.53 -12.80 0.38
N LYS A 85 4.53 -14.07 0.85
CA LYS A 85 5.20 -14.50 2.10
C LYS A 85 6.68 -14.11 2.22
N ALA A 86 7.41 -14.15 1.11
CA ALA A 86 8.83 -13.83 1.05
C ALA A 86 9.13 -12.44 0.45
N SER A 87 8.14 -11.54 0.48
CA SER A 87 8.20 -10.25 -0.22
C SER A 87 9.49 -9.47 0.09
N ALA A 88 10.03 -8.83 -0.94
CA ALA A 88 11.15 -7.91 -0.84
C ALA A 88 10.87 -6.73 0.12
N VAL A 89 9.59 -6.39 0.36
CA VAL A 89 9.19 -5.42 1.38
C VAL A 89 9.66 -5.85 2.77
N TYR A 90 9.42 -7.10 3.15
CA TYR A 90 9.83 -7.60 4.47
C TYR A 90 11.35 -7.59 4.64
N GLN A 91 12.08 -7.94 3.58
CA GLN A 91 13.54 -7.94 3.58
C GLN A 91 14.12 -6.52 3.67
N ALA A 92 13.48 -5.53 3.04
CA ALA A 92 13.88 -4.13 3.13
C ALA A 92 13.66 -3.57 4.55
N LEU A 93 12.54 -3.91 5.19
CA LEU A 93 12.22 -3.45 6.54
C LEU A 93 13.13 -4.06 7.61
N GLN A 94 13.55 -5.33 7.46
CA GLN A 94 14.50 -5.96 8.39
C GLN A 94 15.85 -5.23 8.53
N LYS A 95 16.23 -4.45 7.51
CA LYS A 95 17.51 -3.73 7.47
C LYS A 95 17.36 -2.27 7.92
N ASN A 96 16.17 -1.86 8.35
CA ASN A 96 15.84 -0.46 8.57
C ASN A 96 15.66 -0.11 10.05
N ASN A 97 16.23 1.02 10.46
CA ASN A 97 16.06 1.60 11.80
C ASN A 97 15.36 2.98 11.76
N ASP A 98 14.95 3.44 10.59
CA ASP A 98 14.33 4.74 10.39
C ASP A 98 12.83 4.74 10.74
N VAL A 99 12.28 5.95 10.88
CA VAL A 99 10.84 6.12 11.06
C VAL A 99 10.12 5.74 9.76
N LEU A 100 9.24 4.75 9.85
CA LEU A 100 8.50 4.21 8.71
C LEU A 100 7.14 4.92 8.52
N PRO A 101 6.64 5.01 7.27
CA PRO A 101 5.34 5.58 7.01
C PRO A 101 4.23 4.68 7.56
N GLU A 102 3.27 5.29 8.29
CA GLU A 102 2.13 4.57 8.89
C GLU A 102 1.28 3.90 7.80
N LEU A 103 0.85 2.66 8.02
CA LEU A 103 -0.05 1.91 7.14
C LEU A 103 -1.51 2.00 7.61
N PHE A 104 -2.39 2.46 6.74
CA PHE A 104 -3.83 2.27 6.85
C PHE A 104 -4.30 1.12 5.94
N GLN A 105 -4.76 0.02 6.51
CA GLN A 105 -5.17 -1.15 5.76
C GLN A 105 -6.63 -1.50 6.04
N CYS A 106 -7.40 -1.74 4.99
CA CYS A 106 -8.79 -2.16 5.05
C CYS A 106 -8.98 -3.46 4.28
N HIS A 107 -9.89 -4.31 4.76
CA HIS A 107 -10.22 -5.56 4.09
C HIS A 107 -11.65 -6.03 4.39
N GLY A 108 -12.35 -6.49 3.36
CA GLY A 108 -13.66 -7.14 3.50
C GLY A 108 -13.52 -8.57 4.02
N THR A 109 -14.26 -8.98 5.05
CA THR A 109 -14.11 -10.33 5.61
C THR A 109 -14.70 -11.42 4.72
N ALA A 110 -15.53 -11.05 3.75
CA ALA A 110 -16.14 -11.96 2.77
C ALA A 110 -15.38 -11.96 1.42
N ASP A 111 -14.19 -11.36 1.35
CA ASP A 111 -13.38 -11.34 0.13
C ASP A 111 -12.87 -12.75 -0.23
N GLU A 112 -13.37 -13.28 -1.34
CA GLU A 112 -13.01 -14.60 -1.88
C GLU A 112 -11.87 -14.55 -2.92
N LEU A 113 -11.45 -13.36 -3.36
CA LEU A 113 -10.37 -13.18 -4.33
C LEU A 113 -9.02 -12.92 -3.65
N VAL A 114 -9.01 -11.99 -2.69
CA VAL A 114 -7.90 -11.76 -1.79
C VAL A 114 -8.38 -12.14 -0.41
N LEU A 115 -8.02 -13.34 0.04
CA LEU A 115 -8.50 -13.84 1.32
C LEU A 115 -8.11 -12.89 2.45
N HIS A 116 -9.07 -12.62 3.34
CA HIS A 116 -8.88 -11.75 4.50
C HIS A 116 -7.66 -12.16 5.34
N SER A 117 -7.42 -13.46 5.48
CA SER A 117 -6.25 -14.00 6.18
C SER A 117 -4.90 -13.59 5.56
N TRP A 118 -4.82 -13.38 4.24
CA TRP A 118 -3.58 -12.91 3.59
C TRP A 118 -3.30 -11.45 3.94
N ALA A 119 -4.35 -10.64 4.07
CA ALA A 119 -4.25 -9.25 4.48
C ALA A 119 -3.90 -9.12 5.96
N GLU A 120 -4.48 -9.96 6.82
CA GLU A 120 -4.10 -10.05 8.25
C GLU A 120 -2.64 -10.50 8.41
N GLU A 121 -2.21 -11.52 7.67
CA GLU A 121 -0.81 -11.98 7.67
C GLU A 121 0.12 -10.84 7.23
N THR A 122 -0.25 -10.12 6.16
CA THR A 122 0.49 -8.94 5.68
C THR A 122 0.60 -7.89 6.78
N ASN A 123 -0.51 -7.56 7.44
CA ASN A 123 -0.55 -6.56 8.50
C ASN A 123 0.33 -6.95 9.69
N ALA A 124 0.20 -8.19 10.15
CA ALA A 124 0.95 -8.73 11.27
C ALA A 124 2.46 -8.73 10.99
N MET A 125 2.85 -9.13 9.79
CA MET A 125 4.26 -9.11 9.37
C MET A 125 4.82 -7.69 9.34
N LEU A 126 4.13 -6.73 8.71
CA LEU A 126 4.58 -5.34 8.67
C LEU A 126 4.67 -4.73 10.08
N LYS A 127 3.68 -5.00 10.93
CA LYS A 127 3.69 -4.57 12.34
C LYS A 127 4.86 -5.16 13.12
N SER A 128 5.17 -6.44 12.92
CA SER A 128 6.31 -7.10 13.57
C SER A 128 7.67 -6.52 13.15
N LEU A 129 7.72 -5.89 11.97
CA LEU A 129 8.89 -5.24 11.39
C LEU A 129 8.93 -3.71 11.68
N GLY A 130 8.12 -3.23 12.62
CA GLY A 130 8.18 -1.84 13.10
C GLY A 130 7.24 -0.85 12.39
N VAL A 131 6.45 -1.28 11.41
CA VAL A 131 5.45 -0.41 10.78
C VAL A 131 4.30 -0.15 11.75
N THR A 132 4.04 1.12 12.07
CA THR A 132 2.80 1.49 12.77
C THR A 132 1.63 1.32 11.81
N THR A 133 0.62 0.55 12.19
CA THR A 133 -0.50 0.22 11.29
C THR A 133 -1.86 0.22 11.97
N LYS A 134 -2.90 0.57 11.20
CA LYS A 134 -4.32 0.41 11.52
C LYS A 134 -4.94 -0.58 10.52
N PHE A 135 -5.47 -1.69 11.03
CA PHE A 135 -6.19 -2.69 10.24
C PHE A 135 -7.69 -2.61 10.52
N HIS A 136 -8.49 -2.47 9.47
CA HIS A 136 -9.94 -2.36 9.55
C HIS A 136 -10.61 -3.49 8.74
N SER A 137 -11.28 -4.38 9.45
CA SER A 137 -12.09 -5.45 8.85
C SER A 137 -13.53 -5.00 8.67
N PHE A 138 -14.12 -5.29 7.51
CA PHE A 138 -15.52 -4.97 7.19
C PHE A 138 -16.33 -6.25 6.97
N PRO A 139 -17.26 -6.59 7.88
CA PRO A 139 -18.20 -7.70 7.69
C PRO A 139 -19.03 -7.54 6.42
N ASP A 140 -19.36 -8.66 5.78
CA ASP A 140 -20.23 -8.74 4.58
C ASP A 140 -19.75 -7.93 3.35
N VAL A 141 -18.52 -7.41 3.39
CA VAL A 141 -17.86 -6.76 2.25
C VAL A 141 -16.96 -7.77 1.55
N TYR A 142 -17.08 -7.83 0.23
CA TYR A 142 -16.30 -8.73 -0.64
C TYR A 142 -15.07 -7.99 -1.21
N HIS A 143 -14.61 -8.37 -2.41
CA HIS A 143 -13.53 -7.67 -3.12
C HIS A 143 -14.01 -6.37 -3.78
N GLU A 144 -14.41 -5.40 -2.97
CA GLU A 144 -15.02 -4.15 -3.42
C GLU A 144 -14.68 -2.97 -2.51
N LEU A 145 -15.05 -1.76 -2.92
CA LEU A 145 -14.97 -0.57 -2.09
C LEU A 145 -16.30 -0.30 -1.41
N SER A 146 -16.28 0.05 -0.13
CA SER A 146 -17.50 0.42 0.61
C SER A 146 -17.47 1.87 1.07
N LYS A 147 -18.65 2.49 1.20
CA LYS A 147 -18.76 3.86 1.73
C LYS A 147 -18.14 3.99 3.15
N PRO A 148 -18.42 3.10 4.11
CA PRO A 148 -17.82 3.18 5.44
C PRO A 148 -16.29 3.06 5.44
N GLU A 149 -15.73 2.26 4.53
CA GLU A 149 -14.28 2.15 4.31
C GLU A 149 -13.69 3.47 3.81
N LEU A 150 -14.27 4.05 2.75
CA LEU A 150 -13.79 5.30 2.17
C LEU A 150 -13.92 6.48 3.13
N ASP A 151 -14.99 6.52 3.93
CA ASP A 151 -15.16 7.56 4.95
C ASP A 151 -14.07 7.47 6.04
N LYS A 152 -13.67 6.25 6.46
CA LYS A 152 -12.54 6.05 7.38
C LYS A 152 -11.20 6.43 6.74
N LEU A 153 -10.96 6.02 5.50
CA LEU A 153 -9.75 6.37 4.76
C LEU A 153 -9.61 7.90 4.65
N LYS A 154 -10.69 8.60 4.28
CA LYS A 154 -10.71 10.07 4.18
C LYS A 154 -10.32 10.72 5.50
N LEU A 155 -10.90 10.26 6.61
CA LEU A 155 -10.56 10.80 7.94
C LEU A 155 -9.08 10.57 8.27
N TRP A 156 -8.55 9.38 7.99
CA TRP A 156 -7.14 9.08 8.18
C TRP A 156 -6.23 9.97 7.32
N ILE A 157 -6.54 10.14 6.02
CA ILE A 157 -5.81 11.05 5.11
C ILE A 157 -5.71 12.46 5.72
N LEU A 158 -6.80 13.00 6.25
CA LEU A 158 -6.83 14.34 6.85
C LEU A 158 -5.94 14.46 8.10
N THR A 159 -5.68 13.36 8.81
CA THR A 159 -4.72 13.35 9.94
C THR A 159 -3.27 13.29 9.48
N LYS A 160 -2.98 12.67 8.33
CA LYS A 160 -1.62 12.56 7.79
C LYS A 160 -1.22 13.79 6.99
N LEU A 161 -2.19 14.43 6.32
CA LEU A 161 -2.02 15.63 5.52
C LEU A 161 -2.91 16.77 6.07
N PRO A 162 -2.65 17.27 7.29
CA PRO A 162 -3.38 18.42 7.82
C PRO A 162 -3.16 19.64 6.93
N ARG A 163 -4.10 20.60 6.96
CA ARG A 163 -3.86 21.90 6.32
C ARG A 163 -2.65 22.55 6.98
N GLU A 164 -1.73 23.06 6.19
CA GLU A 164 -0.68 23.93 6.73
C GLU A 164 -1.38 25.18 7.26
N MET A 165 -1.26 25.45 8.57
CA MET A 165 -1.76 26.71 9.10
C MET A 165 -0.92 27.81 8.47
N GLU A 166 -1.56 28.76 7.78
CA GLU A 166 -0.91 29.99 7.37
C GLU A 166 -0.25 30.58 8.62
N LYS A 167 1.09 30.65 8.62
CA LYS A 167 1.79 31.45 9.62
C LYS A 167 1.32 32.88 9.40
N GLN A 168 0.41 33.34 10.26
CA GLN A 168 0.12 34.77 10.38
C GLN A 168 1.47 35.45 10.66
N GLN A 169 1.97 36.17 9.65
CA GLN A 169 3.09 37.10 9.81
C GLN A 169 2.62 38.33 10.57
#